data_AF-A0A2H9R6R6-F1
#
_entry.id   AF-A0A2H9R6R6-F1
#
_cell.length_a   1.000
_cell.length_b   1.000
_cell.length_c   1.000
_cell.angle_alpha   90.00
_cell.angle_beta   90.00
_cell.angle_gamma   90.00
#
_symmetry.space_group_name_H-M   'P 1'
#
loop_
_entity.id
_entity.type
_entity.pdbx_description
1 polymer ?
#
loop_
_entity_poly.entity_id
_entity_poly.type
_entity_poly.pdbx_seq_one_letter_code
_entity_poly.pdbx_strand_id
1 'polypeptide(L)'
;MEGRRGIYIVLIIAILLLIAALVFYFTRGLSVQSQPTISNLKDCNTLKFNEETGVNVLFFSNKQEAEQYSDLLLSLSPFSENEKSFNFYYITPSVFDATQYCEIYQGVAVLCYQKEIIKVASSCPHDYIAVVDSYSAGIRSSAYKDVMSINSASPIVVFAHEFGHVFANLAEEYVPASIPFGSKNCQSSCDKFESDVDGCYNGCSRGDYKRSHEASIMRTLRSLTFGQFNEKLLSERISESIIEKGAITGNALFDFKKDDCKDQRNYFIEGKKVDGKFQIISTELRTGCSSGANTLGDVKYDVYDINSQNTLSNRFSFNIFTDGQTDVQGSETIKGKIYQNEDSFFITTPATGQESELTISDNNDSTTVNLENLGDNNPCHL
;
A
#
# COMPACT_ATOMS: atom_id res chain seq x y z
N MET A 1 -21.82 39.89 -57.80
CA MET A 1 -20.79 38.95 -57.30
C MET A 1 -20.04 39.46 -56.07
N GLU A 2 -20.13 40.73 -55.71
CA GLU A 2 -19.43 41.29 -54.53
C GLU A 2 -19.99 40.83 -53.19
N GLY A 3 -21.31 40.61 -53.07
CA GLY A 3 -21.91 40.14 -51.81
C GLY A 3 -21.47 38.75 -51.35
N ARG A 4 -21.03 37.88 -52.26
CA ARG A 4 -20.55 36.52 -51.89
C ARG A 4 -19.17 36.57 -51.24
N ARG A 5 -18.30 37.53 -51.61
CA ARG A 5 -16.97 37.67 -51.00
C ARG A 5 -17.04 38.05 -49.52
N GLY A 6 -17.99 38.92 -49.15
CA GLY A 6 -18.20 39.30 -47.75
C GLY A 6 -18.56 38.10 -46.85
N ILE A 7 -19.44 37.21 -47.34
CA ILE A 7 -19.87 36.03 -46.57
C ILE A 7 -18.70 35.07 -46.31
N TYR A 8 -17.83 34.82 -47.29
CA TYR A 8 -16.66 33.94 -47.10
C TYR A 8 -15.67 34.50 -46.08
N ILE A 9 -15.44 35.81 -46.06
CA ILE A 9 -14.53 36.46 -45.10
C ILE A 9 -15.07 36.30 -43.67
N VAL A 10 -16.38 36.53 -43.47
CA VAL A 10 -17.01 36.36 -42.15
C VAL A 10 -16.92 34.91 -41.66
N LEU A 11 -17.12 33.94 -42.56
CA LEU A 11 -17.12 32.52 -42.21
C LEU A 11 -15.70 32.01 -41.85
N ILE A 12 -14.67 32.49 -42.56
CA ILE A 12 -13.26 32.20 -42.22
C ILE A 12 -12.89 32.77 -40.85
N ILE A 13 -13.29 34.01 -40.56
CA ILE A 13 -13.06 34.63 -39.25
C ILE A 13 -13.76 33.83 -38.14
N ALA A 14 -14.99 33.38 -38.36
CA ALA A 14 -15.73 32.59 -37.37
C ALA A 14 -15.05 31.23 -37.09
N ILE A 15 -14.55 30.54 -38.11
CA ILE A 15 -13.81 29.28 -37.95
C ILE A 15 -12.50 29.50 -37.20
N LEU A 16 -11.75 30.56 -37.55
CA LEU A 16 -10.49 30.88 -36.85
C LEU A 16 -10.72 31.21 -35.37
N LEU A 17 -11.79 31.93 -35.05
CA LEU A 17 -12.18 32.20 -33.66
C LEU A 17 -12.60 30.93 -32.93
N LEU A 18 -13.31 30.01 -33.60
CA LEU A 18 -13.67 28.71 -33.01
C LEU A 18 -12.43 27.85 -32.74
N ILE A 19 -11.48 27.78 -33.67
CA ILE A 19 -10.21 27.06 -33.49
C ILE A 19 -9.39 27.70 -32.37
N ALA A 20 -9.29 29.03 -32.34
CA ALA A 20 -8.60 29.73 -31.26
C ALA A 20 -9.26 29.48 -29.90
N ALA A 21 -10.60 29.46 -29.83
CA ALA A 21 -11.33 29.14 -28.62
C ALA A 21 -11.15 27.68 -28.19
N LEU A 22 -11.14 26.73 -29.13
CA LEU A 22 -10.86 25.32 -28.86
C LEU A 22 -9.43 25.12 -28.40
N VAL A 23 -8.45 25.71 -29.10
CA VAL A 23 -7.04 25.68 -28.68
C VAL A 23 -6.91 26.28 -27.30
N PHE A 24 -7.51 27.44 -27.02
CA PHE A 24 -7.49 28.06 -25.69
C PHE A 24 -8.17 27.21 -24.62
N TYR A 25 -9.27 26.53 -24.95
CA TYR A 25 -9.98 25.63 -24.05
C TYR A 25 -9.15 24.37 -23.74
N PHE A 26 -8.43 23.83 -24.73
CA PHE A 26 -7.57 22.66 -24.57
C PHE A 26 -6.16 23.00 -24.01
N THR A 27 -5.63 24.21 -24.25
CA THR A 27 -4.33 24.66 -23.71
C THR A 27 -4.45 25.28 -22.33
N ARG A 28 -5.62 25.83 -21.95
CA ARG A 28 -6.02 25.96 -20.54
C ARG A 28 -6.49 24.62 -19.98
N GLY A 29 -5.80 23.54 -20.35
CA GLY A 29 -5.85 22.28 -19.62
C GLY A 29 -5.71 22.64 -18.15
N LEU A 30 -6.79 22.36 -17.41
CA LEU A 30 -7.00 22.60 -15.99
C LEU A 30 -5.69 22.87 -15.25
N SER A 31 -5.30 24.14 -15.11
CA SER A 31 -4.35 24.51 -14.08
C SER A 31 -5.10 24.30 -12.77
N VAL A 32 -5.07 23.07 -12.27
CA VAL A 32 -5.55 22.72 -10.94
C VAL A 32 -4.60 23.43 -10.00
N GLN A 33 -4.89 24.70 -9.70
CA GLN A 33 -4.30 25.39 -8.56
C GLN A 33 -4.90 24.71 -7.33
N SER A 34 -4.30 23.57 -6.96
CA SER A 34 -4.55 22.96 -5.66
C SER A 34 -3.90 23.85 -4.63
N GLN A 35 -4.66 24.77 -4.03
CA GLN A 35 -4.26 25.27 -2.73
C GLN A 35 -4.07 24.06 -1.83
N PRO A 36 -2.97 23.98 -1.06
CA PRO A 36 -2.78 22.88 -0.12
C PRO A 36 -4.01 22.84 0.77
N THR A 37 -4.81 21.80 0.60
CA THR A 37 -6.03 21.64 1.39
C THR A 37 -5.52 21.39 2.80
N ILE A 38 -5.75 22.34 3.71
CA ILE A 38 -5.37 22.18 5.13
C ILE A 38 -5.97 20.86 5.56
N SER A 39 -5.11 19.86 5.71
CA SER A 39 -5.50 18.52 6.04
C SER A 39 -6.03 18.60 7.46
N ASN A 40 -7.31 18.30 7.67
CA ASN A 40 -7.87 18.08 9.00
C ASN A 40 -7.32 16.74 9.52
N LEU A 41 -6.02 16.72 9.81
CA LEU A 41 -5.33 15.58 10.39
C LEU A 41 -6.05 15.15 11.65
N LYS A 42 -6.20 13.84 11.79
CA LYS A 42 -6.90 13.23 12.91
C LYS A 42 -5.95 12.99 14.07
N ASP A 43 -6.52 12.86 15.27
CA ASP A 43 -5.74 12.53 16.45
C ASP A 43 -5.15 11.12 16.29
N CYS A 44 -3.83 11.08 16.12
CA CYS A 44 -3.05 9.86 16.09
C CYS A 44 -2.64 9.47 17.51
N ASN A 45 -2.88 8.23 17.91
CA ASN A 45 -2.45 7.73 19.20
C ASN A 45 -1.28 6.78 19.03
N THR A 46 -0.21 7.00 19.79
CA THR A 46 0.90 6.05 19.88
C THR A 46 0.53 4.94 20.86
N LEU A 47 0.62 3.69 20.42
CA LEU A 47 0.47 2.53 21.29
C LEU A 47 1.82 2.10 21.88
N LYS A 48 2.79 1.83 21.01
CA LYS A 48 4.17 1.47 21.38
C LYS A 48 5.12 2.13 20.39
N PHE A 49 6.12 2.83 20.89
CA PHE A 49 7.17 3.46 20.08
C PHE A 49 8.52 3.02 20.63
N ASN A 50 9.30 2.36 19.80
CA ASN A 50 10.59 1.82 20.16
C ASN A 50 11.73 2.64 19.52
N GLU A 51 11.73 2.78 18.19
CA GLU A 51 12.83 3.40 17.43
C GLU A 51 12.30 4.16 16.21
N GLU A 52 12.99 5.24 15.81
CA GLU A 52 12.57 6.10 14.67
C GLU A 52 12.59 5.36 13.33
N THR A 53 13.54 4.44 13.14
CA THR A 53 13.67 3.60 11.95
C THR A 53 12.80 2.34 12.00
N GLY A 54 12.00 2.18 13.06
CA GLY A 54 11.11 1.03 13.22
C GLY A 54 10.03 0.95 12.14
N VAL A 55 9.56 -0.26 11.88
CA VAL A 55 8.41 -0.56 11.04
C VAL A 55 7.15 -0.05 11.75
N ASN A 56 6.42 0.87 11.13
CA ASN A 56 5.26 1.53 11.69
C ASN A 56 3.99 0.77 11.25
N VAL A 57 3.23 0.23 12.21
CA VAL A 57 1.94 -0.42 11.96
C VAL A 57 0.83 0.45 12.56
N LEU A 58 -0.09 0.90 11.73
CA LEU A 58 -1.23 1.73 12.12
C LEU A 58 -2.51 0.88 12.18
N PHE A 59 -3.19 0.89 13.32
CA PHE A 59 -4.51 0.28 13.47
C PHE A 59 -5.64 1.31 13.36
N PHE A 60 -6.63 1.03 12.53
CA PHE A 60 -7.98 1.62 12.65
C PHE A 60 -8.82 0.69 13.51
N SER A 61 -8.76 0.88 14.82
CA SER A 61 -9.44 0.04 15.82
C SER A 61 -9.52 0.76 17.16
N ASN A 62 -10.18 0.15 18.15
CA ASN A 62 -10.01 0.62 19.52
C ASN A 62 -8.63 0.22 20.08
N LYS A 63 -8.22 0.86 21.19
CA LYS A 63 -6.92 0.63 21.81
C LYS A 63 -6.69 -0.83 22.22
N GLN A 64 -7.70 -1.47 22.82
CA GLN A 64 -7.59 -2.84 23.31
C GLN A 64 -7.38 -3.83 22.17
N GLU A 65 -8.08 -3.65 21.04
CA GLU A 65 -7.86 -4.46 19.84
C GLU A 65 -6.46 -4.25 19.27
N ALA A 66 -6.02 -2.99 19.14
CA ALA A 66 -4.67 -2.68 18.66
C ALA A 66 -3.59 -3.34 19.53
N GLU A 67 -3.75 -3.29 20.87
CA GLU A 67 -2.89 -4.01 21.84
C GLU A 67 -2.87 -5.52 21.60
N GLN A 68 -4.04 -6.14 21.47
CA GLN A 68 -4.14 -7.58 21.27
C GLN A 68 -3.43 -8.04 19.98
N TYR A 69 -3.63 -7.32 18.87
CA TYR A 69 -2.99 -7.67 17.60
C TYR A 69 -1.50 -7.38 17.59
N SER A 70 -1.05 -6.26 18.18
CA SER A 70 0.38 -5.97 18.30
C SER A 70 1.10 -6.97 19.20
N ASP A 71 0.49 -7.34 20.34
CA ASP A 71 1.08 -8.29 21.29
C ASP A 71 1.18 -9.69 20.66
N LEU A 72 0.15 -10.11 19.90
CA LEU A 72 0.22 -11.35 19.14
C LEU A 72 1.39 -11.33 18.17
N LEU A 73 1.51 -10.30 17.32
CA LEU A 73 2.57 -10.24 16.32
C LEU A 73 3.94 -10.32 16.98
N LEU A 74 4.16 -9.52 18.02
CA LEU A 74 5.42 -9.51 18.77
C LEU A 74 5.68 -10.78 19.59
N SER A 75 4.71 -11.66 19.77
CA SER A 75 4.90 -12.97 20.41
C SER A 75 5.38 -14.06 19.43
N LEU A 76 5.35 -13.80 18.12
CA LEU A 76 5.71 -14.74 17.07
C LEU A 76 7.13 -14.46 16.58
N SER A 77 7.89 -15.51 16.24
CA SER A 77 9.19 -15.35 15.58
C SER A 77 8.99 -14.94 14.10
N PRO A 78 9.84 -14.05 13.53
CA PRO A 78 11.02 -13.43 14.14
C PRO A 78 10.75 -12.12 14.88
N PHE A 79 9.49 -11.73 15.02
CA PHE A 79 9.11 -10.43 15.57
C PHE A 79 9.44 -10.30 17.05
N SER A 80 9.35 -11.40 17.81
CA SER A 80 9.76 -11.47 19.22
C SER A 80 11.24 -11.16 19.42
N GLU A 81 12.10 -11.57 18.50
CA GLU A 81 13.53 -11.28 18.57
C GLU A 81 13.85 -9.84 18.12
N ASN A 82 12.91 -9.21 17.40
CA ASN A 82 13.07 -7.90 16.78
C ASN A 82 12.02 -6.89 17.27
N GLU A 83 11.53 -7.02 18.51
CA GLU A 83 10.43 -6.17 19.01
C GLU A 83 10.71 -4.67 18.89
N LYS A 84 11.98 -4.27 19.05
CA LYS A 84 12.41 -2.86 18.99
C LYS A 84 12.29 -2.28 17.58
N SER A 85 12.23 -3.12 16.57
CA SER A 85 12.13 -2.74 15.17
C SER A 85 10.70 -2.39 14.75
N PHE A 86 9.73 -2.36 15.67
CA PHE A 86 8.33 -2.06 15.36
C PHE A 86 7.79 -0.93 16.21
N ASN A 87 6.97 -0.08 15.60
CA ASN A 87 6.15 0.93 16.25
C ASN A 87 4.69 0.67 15.93
N PHE A 88 3.81 0.92 16.89
CA PHE A 88 2.38 0.67 16.77
C PHE A 88 1.61 1.94 17.10
N TYR A 89 0.67 2.28 16.23
CA TYR A 89 -0.19 3.46 16.33
C TYR A 89 -1.64 3.04 16.16
N TYR A 90 -2.57 3.88 16.60
CA TYR A 90 -3.99 3.67 16.33
C TYR A 90 -4.80 4.95 16.18
N ILE A 91 -5.85 4.88 15.38
CA ILE A 91 -6.92 5.88 15.26
C ILE A 91 -8.22 5.21 15.68
N THR A 92 -8.92 5.81 16.65
CA THR A 92 -10.15 5.21 17.18
C THR A 92 -11.36 5.44 16.27
N PRO A 93 -12.35 4.54 16.26
CA PRO A 93 -13.58 4.72 15.49
C PRO A 93 -14.36 6.00 15.84
N SER A 94 -14.22 6.51 17.08
CA SER A 94 -14.83 7.78 17.49
C SER A 94 -14.24 9.01 16.78
N VAL A 95 -13.01 8.90 16.28
CA VAL A 95 -12.31 9.95 15.52
C VAL A 95 -12.53 9.75 14.02
N PHE A 96 -12.44 8.51 13.56
CA PHE A 96 -12.71 8.13 12.18
C PHE A 96 -13.18 6.67 12.11
N ASP A 97 -14.42 6.49 11.69
CA ASP A 97 -15.02 5.17 11.48
C ASP A 97 -14.62 4.63 10.10
N ALA A 98 -13.46 3.97 10.03
CA ALA A 98 -12.92 3.39 8.80
C ALA A 98 -13.84 2.33 8.18
N THR A 99 -14.69 1.69 9.00
CA THR A 99 -15.56 0.58 8.59
C THR A 99 -16.57 0.99 7.53
N GLN A 100 -16.98 2.26 7.52
CA GLN A 100 -17.93 2.82 6.55
C GLN A 100 -17.37 2.87 5.12
N TYR A 101 -16.05 2.76 4.98
CA TYR A 101 -15.36 2.74 3.70
C TYR A 101 -14.91 1.33 3.31
N CYS A 102 -15.04 0.35 4.20
CA CYS A 102 -14.79 -1.04 3.84
C CYS A 102 -15.95 -1.59 3.02
N GLU A 103 -15.65 -2.46 2.06
CA GLU A 103 -16.65 -3.16 1.26
C GLU A 103 -16.51 -4.68 1.34
N ILE A 104 -17.59 -5.40 1.07
CA ILE A 104 -17.55 -6.85 0.94
C ILE A 104 -17.19 -7.22 -0.49
N TYR A 105 -15.90 -7.42 -0.72
CA TYR A 105 -15.36 -7.77 -2.01
C TYR A 105 -15.78 -9.19 -2.43
N GLN A 106 -16.41 -9.27 -3.61
CA GLN A 106 -16.96 -10.50 -4.21
C GLN A 106 -17.85 -11.34 -3.28
N GLY A 107 -18.48 -10.70 -2.28
CA GLY A 107 -19.34 -11.39 -1.32
C GLY A 107 -18.61 -12.32 -0.34
N VAL A 108 -17.28 -12.29 -0.28
CA VAL A 108 -16.50 -13.27 0.50
C VAL A 108 -15.47 -12.66 1.44
N ALA A 109 -14.97 -11.45 1.19
CA ALA A 109 -13.92 -10.84 2.01
C ALA A 109 -14.19 -9.36 2.26
N VAL A 110 -13.73 -8.84 3.40
CA VAL A 110 -13.70 -7.39 3.64
C VAL A 110 -12.51 -6.80 2.89
N LEU A 111 -12.70 -5.65 2.22
CA LEU A 111 -11.64 -4.87 1.58
C LEU A 111 -11.74 -3.40 2.03
N CYS A 112 -10.70 -2.91 2.68
CA CYS A 112 -10.63 -1.56 3.28
C CYS A 112 -9.61 -0.63 2.59
N TYR A 113 -9.07 -0.99 1.42
CA TYR A 113 -8.17 -0.11 0.68
C TYR A 113 -8.98 0.95 -0.07
N GLN A 114 -9.29 2.05 0.62
CA GLN A 114 -10.04 3.18 0.04
C GLN A 114 -9.30 4.50 0.21
N LYS A 115 -9.59 5.44 -0.70
CA LYS A 115 -8.99 6.77 -0.73
C LYS A 115 -9.06 7.45 0.64
N GLU A 116 -10.22 7.44 1.29
CA GLU A 116 -10.44 8.11 2.57
C GLU A 116 -9.63 7.48 3.70
N ILE A 117 -9.49 6.15 3.73
CA ILE A 117 -8.67 5.44 4.72
C ILE A 117 -7.19 5.81 4.56
N ILE A 118 -6.65 5.74 3.33
CA ILE A 118 -5.26 6.13 3.05
C ILE A 118 -5.05 7.62 3.38
N LYS A 119 -6.03 8.47 3.05
CA LYS A 119 -5.98 9.90 3.34
C LYS A 119 -5.99 10.23 4.83
N VAL A 120 -6.63 9.40 5.67
CA VAL A 120 -6.64 9.58 7.13
C VAL A 120 -5.43 8.92 7.78
N ALA A 121 -4.94 7.81 7.23
CA ALA A 121 -3.73 7.13 7.69
C ALA A 121 -2.52 8.05 7.72
N SER A 122 -2.45 9.03 6.80
CA SER A 122 -1.44 10.10 6.80
C SER A 122 -1.47 11.01 8.05
N SER A 123 -2.38 10.80 9.00
CA SER A 123 -2.35 11.45 10.31
C SER A 123 -1.36 10.79 11.29
N CYS A 124 -0.90 9.58 10.96
CA CYS A 124 0.03 8.79 11.76
C CYS A 124 1.23 8.33 10.92
N PRO A 125 2.41 8.12 11.54
CA PRO A 125 3.47 7.32 10.93
C PRO A 125 2.92 5.93 10.62
N HIS A 126 3.06 5.47 9.37
CA HIS A 126 2.63 4.14 8.96
C HIS A 126 3.45 3.64 7.77
N ASP A 127 3.78 2.35 7.81
CA ASP A 127 4.20 1.55 6.67
C ASP A 127 3.14 0.49 6.35
N TYR A 128 2.35 0.08 7.35
CA TYR A 128 1.28 -0.88 7.15
C TYR A 128 0.06 -0.41 7.92
N ILE A 129 -1.11 -0.65 7.33
CA ILE A 129 -2.40 -0.25 7.89
C ILE A 129 -3.20 -1.52 8.17
N ALA A 130 -3.72 -1.66 9.37
CA ALA A 130 -4.66 -2.70 9.75
C ALA A 130 -6.01 -2.07 10.08
N VAL A 131 -7.05 -2.39 9.32
CA VAL A 131 -8.42 -1.98 9.62
C VAL A 131 -9.14 -3.16 10.26
N VAL A 132 -9.52 -3.01 11.53
CA VAL A 132 -10.14 -4.09 12.31
C VAL A 132 -11.61 -3.80 12.50
N ASP A 133 -12.46 -4.74 12.11
CA ASP A 133 -13.91 -4.62 12.28
C ASP A 133 -14.57 -6.01 12.36
N SER A 134 -15.81 -6.07 12.84
CA SER A 134 -16.54 -7.32 13.04
C SER A 134 -17.55 -7.55 11.93
N TYR A 135 -17.35 -8.62 11.16
CA TYR A 135 -18.28 -9.12 10.16
C TYR A 135 -18.79 -10.51 10.56
N SER A 136 -19.77 -11.03 9.82
CA SER A 136 -20.17 -12.43 10.00
C SER A 136 -18.98 -13.37 9.78
N ALA A 137 -18.91 -14.50 10.50
CA ALA A 137 -17.80 -15.46 10.41
C ALA A 137 -17.52 -16.01 9.00
N GLY A 138 -18.50 -15.95 8.09
CA GLY A 138 -18.32 -16.31 6.69
C GLY A 138 -17.57 -15.28 5.83
N ILE A 139 -17.42 -14.04 6.32
CA ILE A 139 -16.64 -12.99 5.67
C ILE A 139 -15.18 -13.10 6.10
N ARG A 140 -14.30 -13.02 5.13
CA ARG A 140 -12.86 -13.24 5.28
C ARG A 140 -12.11 -11.94 5.50
N SER A 141 -10.97 -12.05 6.15
CA SER A 141 -9.96 -11.00 6.09
C SER A 141 -9.32 -10.93 4.70
N SER A 142 -8.62 -9.84 4.44
CA SER A 142 -7.83 -9.69 3.22
C SER A 142 -6.56 -8.87 3.45
N ALA A 143 -5.61 -9.05 2.54
CA ALA A 143 -4.45 -8.18 2.38
C ALA A 143 -4.43 -7.61 0.97
N TYR A 144 -4.27 -6.30 0.85
CA TYR A 144 -4.09 -5.61 -0.43
C TYR A 144 -3.13 -4.44 -0.27
N LYS A 145 -1.99 -4.53 -0.96
CA LYS A 145 -0.85 -3.60 -0.85
C LYS A 145 -0.34 -3.52 0.60
N ASP A 146 -0.36 -2.34 1.19
CA ASP A 146 0.03 -2.06 2.57
C ASP A 146 -1.15 -2.09 3.55
N VAL A 147 -2.36 -2.44 3.10
CA VAL A 147 -3.57 -2.50 3.92
C VAL A 147 -4.01 -3.93 4.18
N MET A 148 -4.20 -4.26 5.45
CA MET A 148 -4.84 -5.48 5.93
C MET A 148 -6.25 -5.14 6.40
N SER A 149 -7.24 -5.86 5.88
CA SER A 149 -8.65 -5.75 6.27
C SER A 149 -8.97 -6.94 7.16
N ILE A 150 -9.10 -6.73 8.47
CA ILE A 150 -9.18 -7.79 9.47
C ILE A 150 -10.61 -7.96 9.97
N ASN A 151 -11.21 -9.12 9.72
CA ASN A 151 -12.46 -9.51 10.37
C ASN A 151 -12.18 -10.07 11.77
N SER A 152 -12.53 -9.33 12.81
CA SER A 152 -12.32 -9.70 14.22
C SER A 152 -13.13 -10.93 14.67
N ALA A 153 -14.09 -11.40 13.88
CA ALA A 153 -14.75 -12.68 14.11
C ALA A 153 -13.87 -13.90 13.74
N SER A 154 -12.77 -13.68 13.01
CA SER A 154 -11.80 -14.72 12.66
C SER A 154 -10.79 -14.95 13.79
N PRO A 155 -10.07 -16.09 13.82
CA PRO A 155 -8.97 -16.28 14.75
C PRO A 155 -7.93 -15.16 14.65
N ILE A 156 -7.45 -14.66 15.79
CA ILE A 156 -6.54 -13.50 15.85
C ILE A 156 -5.24 -13.70 15.03
N VAL A 157 -4.79 -14.95 14.85
CA VAL A 157 -3.62 -15.30 14.03
C VAL A 157 -3.78 -14.96 12.54
N VAL A 158 -5.01 -14.72 12.07
CA VAL A 158 -5.24 -14.18 10.72
C VAL A 158 -4.49 -12.87 10.53
N PHE A 159 -4.37 -12.02 11.55
CA PHE A 159 -3.58 -10.80 11.42
C PHE A 159 -2.11 -11.08 11.07
N ALA A 160 -1.47 -12.04 11.72
CA ALA A 160 -0.09 -12.41 11.40
C ALA A 160 0.03 -13.01 9.99
N HIS A 161 -0.98 -13.77 9.56
CA HIS A 161 -1.08 -14.29 8.19
C HIS A 161 -1.16 -13.16 7.15
N GLU A 162 -2.10 -12.22 7.31
CA GLU A 162 -2.23 -11.06 6.42
C GLU A 162 -0.98 -10.16 6.46
N PHE A 163 -0.37 -10.02 7.64
CA PHE A 163 0.89 -9.30 7.80
C PHE A 163 2.01 -9.96 6.99
N GLY A 164 2.10 -11.29 6.97
CA GLY A 164 3.04 -12.03 6.14
C GLY A 164 2.92 -11.71 4.64
N HIS A 165 1.69 -11.52 4.14
CA HIS A 165 1.46 -11.08 2.76
C HIS A 165 1.97 -9.66 2.52
N VAL A 166 1.52 -8.68 3.30
CA VAL A 166 1.86 -7.27 3.03
C VAL A 166 3.33 -6.95 3.33
N PHE A 167 3.92 -7.58 4.35
CA PHE A 167 5.24 -7.26 4.85
C PHE A 167 6.35 -7.91 4.01
N ALA A 168 6.24 -9.22 3.74
CA ALA A 168 7.28 -10.01 3.08
C ALA A 168 6.81 -10.72 1.81
N ASN A 169 5.59 -10.44 1.32
CA ASN A 169 5.03 -11.05 0.11
C ASN A 169 5.11 -12.58 0.14
N LEU A 170 4.82 -13.15 1.31
CA LEU A 170 4.67 -14.59 1.47
C LEU A 170 3.41 -15.03 0.70
N ALA A 171 3.50 -16.11 -0.06
CA ALA A 171 2.39 -16.75 -0.75
C ALA A 171 1.62 -17.67 0.20
N GLU A 172 0.42 -18.06 -0.21
CA GLU A 172 -0.34 -19.11 0.45
C GLU A 172 0.34 -20.46 0.34
N GLU A 173 0.39 -21.20 1.45
CA GLU A 173 0.98 -22.53 1.47
C GLU A 173 -0.05 -23.67 1.35
N TYR A 174 -1.35 -23.35 1.39
CA TYR A 174 -2.41 -24.30 1.07
C TYR A 174 -2.70 -24.35 -0.44
N VAL A 175 -3.46 -25.35 -0.88
CA VAL A 175 -3.83 -25.55 -2.30
C VAL A 175 -5.34 -25.73 -2.41
N PRO A 176 -6.01 -25.12 -3.41
CA PRO A 176 -5.48 -24.22 -4.44
C PRO A 176 -5.43 -22.75 -4.00
N ALA A 177 -4.43 -22.03 -4.50
CA ALA A 177 -4.22 -20.59 -4.42
C ALA A 177 -3.29 -20.13 -5.57
N SER A 178 -2.97 -18.84 -5.62
CA SER A 178 -2.04 -18.26 -6.60
C SER A 178 -0.75 -17.84 -5.92
N ILE A 179 0.38 -17.92 -6.63
CA ILE A 179 1.68 -17.49 -6.10
C ILE A 179 1.92 -16.05 -6.58
N PRO A 180 2.00 -15.06 -5.68
CA PRO A 180 2.36 -13.71 -6.03
C PRO A 180 3.74 -13.67 -6.69
N PHE A 181 3.92 -12.76 -7.65
CA PHE A 181 5.22 -12.56 -8.26
C PHE A 181 6.28 -12.22 -7.21
N GLY A 182 7.45 -12.84 -7.30
CA GLY A 182 8.56 -12.63 -6.37
C GLY A 182 8.42 -13.31 -5.01
N SER A 183 7.32 -14.01 -4.74
CA SER A 183 7.17 -14.75 -3.48
C SER A 183 8.17 -15.91 -3.41
N LYS A 184 8.84 -16.04 -2.26
CA LYS A 184 9.93 -16.99 -2.08
C LYS A 184 9.54 -18.25 -1.31
N ASN A 185 8.44 -18.25 -0.55
CA ASN A 185 8.07 -19.40 0.29
C ASN A 185 7.36 -20.55 -0.45
N CYS A 186 6.85 -20.31 -1.66
CA CYS A 186 6.40 -21.35 -2.57
C CYS A 186 7.39 -21.54 -3.73
N GLN A 187 8.09 -22.67 -3.74
CA GLN A 187 9.11 -22.97 -4.75
C GLN A 187 8.77 -24.16 -5.63
N SER A 188 9.26 -24.17 -6.88
CA SER A 188 9.08 -25.32 -7.78
C SER A 188 9.83 -26.58 -7.33
N SER A 189 10.85 -26.44 -6.48
CA SER A 189 11.73 -27.52 -6.05
C SER A 189 12.42 -27.16 -4.72
N CYS A 190 12.80 -28.19 -3.94
CA CYS A 190 13.29 -28.04 -2.56
C CYS A 190 14.66 -27.33 -2.47
N ASP A 191 15.49 -27.47 -3.48
CA ASP A 191 16.83 -26.89 -3.59
C ASP A 191 16.83 -25.35 -3.62
N LYS A 192 15.68 -24.74 -3.93
CA LYS A 192 15.51 -23.27 -3.97
C LYS A 192 15.32 -22.61 -2.62
N PHE A 193 15.15 -23.39 -1.54
CA PHE A 193 14.98 -22.83 -0.20
C PHE A 193 16.30 -22.56 0.55
N GLU A 194 17.44 -22.58 -0.15
CA GLU A 194 18.74 -22.15 0.40
C GLU A 194 19.14 -22.81 1.75
N SER A 195 18.70 -24.05 1.98
CA SER A 195 18.99 -24.92 3.15
C SER A 195 18.34 -24.58 4.51
N ASP A 196 17.64 -23.45 4.65
CA ASP A 196 16.96 -23.08 5.91
C ASP A 196 15.51 -23.58 5.94
N VAL A 197 15.31 -24.91 5.99
CA VAL A 197 13.97 -25.52 5.93
C VAL A 197 13.74 -26.60 6.98
N ASP A 198 12.51 -26.66 7.48
CA ASP A 198 12.03 -27.76 8.34
C ASP A 198 11.76 -29.05 7.55
N GLY A 199 11.50 -28.92 6.25
CA GLY A 199 11.32 -30.03 5.33
C GLY A 199 11.02 -29.53 3.91
N CYS A 200 10.52 -30.44 3.07
CA CYS A 200 10.05 -30.08 1.74
C CYS A 200 8.76 -30.82 1.44
N TYR A 201 7.65 -30.09 1.46
CA TYR A 201 6.31 -30.66 1.41
C TYR A 201 5.62 -30.26 0.11
N ASN A 202 4.95 -31.21 -0.53
CA ASN A 202 4.19 -30.96 -1.75
C ASN A 202 2.96 -30.09 -1.47
N GLY A 203 2.65 -29.21 -2.42
CA GLY A 203 1.52 -28.30 -2.38
C GLY A 203 1.87 -26.98 -1.68
N CYS A 204 1.93 -25.90 -2.46
CA CYS A 204 2.13 -24.54 -1.96
C CYS A 204 1.52 -23.58 -2.96
N SER A 205 0.32 -23.06 -2.68
CA SER A 205 -0.60 -22.41 -3.63
C SER A 205 -1.03 -23.34 -4.78
N ARG A 206 -0.08 -23.98 -5.46
CA ARG A 206 -0.27 -24.94 -6.53
C ARG A 206 0.22 -26.33 -6.11
N GLY A 207 -0.38 -27.37 -6.67
CA GLY A 207 -0.01 -28.76 -6.37
C GLY A 207 1.40 -29.16 -6.82
N ASP A 208 1.94 -28.48 -7.83
CA ASP A 208 3.28 -28.71 -8.38
C ASP A 208 4.40 -27.91 -7.68
N TYR A 209 4.05 -27.06 -6.71
CA TYR A 209 4.98 -26.31 -5.89
C TYR A 209 5.20 -26.97 -4.53
N LYS A 210 6.28 -26.57 -3.86
CA LYS A 210 6.72 -27.04 -2.55
C LYS A 210 6.66 -25.90 -1.55
N ARG A 211 6.44 -26.25 -0.29
CA ARG A 211 6.62 -25.39 0.89
C ARG A 211 7.69 -25.97 1.79
N SER A 212 8.32 -25.12 2.59
CA SER A 212 9.43 -25.45 3.49
C SER A 212 8.99 -25.99 4.85
N HIS A 213 7.73 -25.78 5.25
CA HIS A 213 7.21 -26.22 6.54
C HIS A 213 5.90 -26.99 6.36
N GLU A 214 5.62 -27.97 7.23
CA GLU A 214 4.42 -28.78 7.08
C GLU A 214 3.18 -27.91 7.31
N ALA A 215 3.10 -27.19 8.43
CA ALA A 215 1.92 -26.44 8.85
C ALA A 215 2.29 -25.05 9.39
N SER A 216 2.66 -24.12 8.51
CA SER A 216 2.94 -22.72 8.87
C SER A 216 1.65 -21.91 9.05
N ILE A 217 1.77 -20.69 9.59
CA ILE A 217 0.72 -19.65 9.59
C ILE A 217 0.21 -19.38 8.16
N MET A 218 1.11 -19.41 7.15
CA MET A 218 0.74 -19.23 5.74
C MET A 218 -0.02 -20.43 5.14
N ARG A 219 -0.10 -21.56 5.85
CA ARG A 219 -0.89 -22.74 5.44
C ARG A 219 -2.19 -22.86 6.23
N THR A 220 -2.14 -22.63 7.54
CA THR A 220 -3.22 -22.92 8.47
C THR A 220 -3.29 -21.91 9.62
N LEU A 221 -4.50 -21.45 9.92
CA LEU A 221 -4.78 -20.54 11.04
C LEU A 221 -4.78 -21.25 12.41
N ARG A 222 -4.25 -22.48 12.49
CA ARG A 222 -4.03 -23.21 13.76
C ARG A 222 -2.57 -23.18 14.22
N SER A 223 -1.67 -22.84 13.31
CA SER A 223 -0.25 -22.74 13.61
C SER A 223 0.06 -21.37 14.21
N LEU A 224 1.09 -21.32 15.06
CA LEU A 224 1.65 -20.09 15.63
C LEU A 224 3.13 -19.94 15.22
N THR A 225 3.55 -20.58 14.13
CA THR A 225 4.89 -20.43 13.56
C THR A 225 4.80 -20.22 12.06
N PHE A 226 5.65 -19.36 11.51
CA PHE A 226 5.78 -19.22 10.07
C PHE A 226 6.61 -20.36 9.46
N GLY A 227 7.38 -21.10 10.27
CA GLY A 227 8.37 -22.08 9.83
C GLY A 227 9.70 -21.42 9.48
N GLN A 228 10.81 -22.14 9.62
CA GLN A 228 12.16 -21.56 9.62
C GLN A 228 12.45 -20.69 8.40
N PHE A 229 12.08 -21.16 7.20
CA PHE A 229 12.35 -20.43 5.98
C PHE A 229 11.59 -19.10 5.91
N ASN A 230 10.32 -19.08 6.30
CA ASN A 230 9.52 -17.87 6.28
C ASN A 230 9.98 -16.91 7.38
N GLU A 231 10.37 -17.42 8.55
CA GLU A 231 10.93 -16.62 9.63
C GLU A 231 12.26 -15.97 9.22
N LYS A 232 13.08 -16.67 8.44
CA LYS A 232 14.26 -16.08 7.78
C LYS A 232 13.88 -14.95 6.83
N LEU A 233 12.94 -15.18 5.91
CA LEU A 233 12.49 -14.14 4.97
C LEU A 233 11.94 -12.90 5.67
N LEU A 234 11.17 -13.10 6.75
CA LEU A 234 10.66 -12.03 7.60
C LEU A 234 11.81 -11.28 8.29
N SER A 235 12.83 -11.99 8.79
CA SER A 235 14.00 -11.38 9.44
C SER A 235 14.85 -10.55 8.48
N GLU A 236 15.05 -11.05 7.26
CA GLU A 236 15.71 -10.32 6.18
C GLU A 236 14.95 -9.04 5.88
N ARG A 237 13.63 -9.14 5.74
CA ARG A 237 12.77 -7.98 5.44
C ARG A 237 12.75 -6.93 6.57
N ILE A 238 12.77 -7.35 7.83
CA ILE A 238 12.94 -6.46 8.99
C ILE A 238 14.25 -5.69 8.87
N SER A 239 15.35 -6.41 8.61
CA SER A 239 16.69 -5.81 8.50
C SER A 239 16.77 -4.81 7.34
N GLU A 240 16.23 -5.17 6.18
CA GLU A 240 16.13 -4.30 5.01
C GLU A 240 15.33 -3.03 5.32
N SER A 241 14.17 -3.15 5.97
CA SER A 241 13.32 -2.01 6.31
C SER A 241 14.04 -0.99 7.21
N ILE A 242 14.83 -1.48 8.18
CA ILE A 242 15.62 -0.62 9.07
C ILE A 242 16.75 0.09 8.31
N ILE A 243 17.46 -0.64 7.44
CA ILE A 243 18.57 -0.10 6.65
C ILE A 243 18.06 0.95 5.67
N GLU A 244 16.96 0.68 4.96
CA GLU A 244 16.36 1.60 3.98
C GLU A 244 15.94 2.90 4.66
N LYS A 245 15.28 2.82 5.81
CA LYS A 245 14.92 4.00 6.61
C LYS A 245 16.13 4.76 7.16
N GLY A 246 17.18 4.05 7.56
CA GLY A 246 18.43 4.66 8.02
C GLY A 246 19.28 5.28 6.90
N ALA A 247 19.19 4.78 5.67
CA ALA A 247 19.91 5.33 4.53
C ALA A 247 19.33 6.67 4.05
N ILE A 248 18.01 6.82 4.13
CA ILE A 248 17.30 8.07 3.78
C ILE A 248 17.71 9.22 4.72
N THR A 249 18.16 8.94 5.95
CA THR A 249 18.57 9.97 6.93
C THR A 249 20.03 10.40 6.83
N GLY A 250 20.76 9.95 5.80
CA GLY A 250 22.18 10.25 5.59
C GLY A 250 22.50 11.75 5.49
N ASN A 251 22.93 12.33 6.61
CA ASN A 251 23.56 13.65 6.75
C ASN A 251 22.74 14.86 6.26
N ALA A 252 21.58 15.11 6.88
CA ALA A 252 21.05 16.43 7.27
C ALA A 252 19.51 16.48 7.19
N LEU A 253 18.88 16.91 8.28
CA LEU A 253 17.54 17.53 8.38
C LEU A 253 16.30 16.70 8.77
N PHE A 254 16.41 15.46 9.24
CA PHE A 254 15.22 14.82 9.84
C PHE A 254 15.52 14.26 11.24
N ASP A 255 15.43 15.15 12.23
CA ASP A 255 15.30 14.80 13.65
C ASP A 255 13.84 14.34 13.84
N PHE A 256 13.53 13.10 13.44
CA PHE A 256 12.16 12.54 13.49
C PHE A 256 11.75 12.32 14.95
N LYS A 257 11.35 13.37 15.64
CA LYS A 257 10.71 13.21 16.94
C LYS A 257 9.42 12.42 16.78
N LYS A 258 9.10 11.64 17.82
CA LYS A 258 7.99 10.68 18.01
C LYS A 258 6.60 11.03 17.43
N ASP A 259 6.34 12.26 16.96
CA ASP A 259 5.06 12.73 16.42
C ASP A 259 5.17 13.74 15.25
N ASP A 260 6.36 13.91 14.63
CA ASP A 260 6.68 15.13 13.85
C ASP A 260 6.39 15.07 12.33
N CYS A 261 5.62 14.09 11.85
CA CYS A 261 5.19 14.06 10.44
C CYS A 261 3.91 14.85 10.17
N LYS A 262 3.32 15.49 11.19
CA LYS A 262 2.10 16.30 11.01
C LYS A 262 2.30 17.50 10.12
N ASP A 263 3.46 18.14 10.15
CA ASP A 263 3.76 19.32 9.33
C ASP A 263 4.48 18.98 8.02
N GLN A 264 4.80 17.69 7.82
CA GLN A 264 5.42 17.23 6.58
C GLN A 264 4.45 17.36 5.42
N ARG A 265 5.01 17.58 4.23
CA ARG A 265 4.25 17.57 2.99
C ARG A 265 4.50 16.26 2.26
N ASN A 266 3.47 15.72 1.64
CA ASN A 266 3.55 14.54 0.81
C ASN A 266 2.73 14.74 -0.47
N TYR A 267 3.20 14.13 -1.55
CA TYR A 267 2.42 13.95 -2.76
C TYR A 267 1.47 12.78 -2.54
N PHE A 268 0.18 13.01 -2.75
CA PHE A 268 -0.86 12.00 -2.80
C PHE A 268 -1.27 11.82 -4.25
N ILE A 269 -0.90 10.68 -4.84
CA ILE A 269 -1.16 10.36 -6.24
C ILE A 269 -2.22 9.28 -6.29
N GLU A 270 -3.33 9.57 -6.96
CA GLU A 270 -4.35 8.60 -7.32
C GLU A 270 -4.18 8.22 -8.79
N GLY A 271 -4.07 6.93 -9.07
CA GLY A 271 -4.09 6.41 -10.41
C GLY A 271 -4.96 5.16 -10.50
N LYS A 272 -5.10 4.60 -11.70
CA LYS A 272 -5.76 3.32 -11.96
C LYS A 272 -5.10 2.61 -13.14
N LYS A 273 -5.36 1.33 -13.32
CA LYS A 273 -4.92 0.59 -14.51
C LYS A 273 -6.11 0.34 -15.43
N VAL A 274 -6.06 0.85 -16.65
CA VAL A 274 -7.14 0.69 -17.65
C VAL A 274 -6.55 0.09 -18.91
N ASP A 275 -7.07 -1.07 -19.32
CA ASP A 275 -6.60 -1.82 -20.49
C ASP A 275 -5.08 -2.08 -20.43
N GLY A 276 -4.60 -2.45 -19.23
CA GLY A 276 -3.19 -2.71 -18.97
C GLY A 276 -2.30 -1.48 -18.87
N LYS A 277 -2.84 -0.26 -19.00
CA LYS A 277 -2.08 0.99 -18.94
C LYS A 277 -2.36 1.80 -17.67
N PHE A 278 -1.32 2.40 -17.11
CA PHE A 278 -1.46 3.30 -15.97
C PHE A 278 -2.08 4.64 -16.40
N GLN A 279 -3.08 5.09 -15.66
CA GLN A 279 -3.69 6.40 -15.81
C GLN A 279 -3.67 7.13 -14.48
N ILE A 280 -3.10 8.33 -14.45
CA ILE A 280 -3.13 9.21 -13.27
C ILE A 280 -4.45 9.96 -13.25
N ILE A 281 -5.19 9.82 -12.17
CA ILE A 281 -6.50 10.45 -11.96
C ILE A 281 -6.31 11.82 -11.32
N SER A 282 -5.52 11.90 -10.26
CA SER A 282 -5.27 13.15 -9.55
C SER A 282 -3.93 13.11 -8.82
N THR A 283 -3.30 14.27 -8.72
CA THR A 283 -2.16 14.48 -7.83
C THR A 283 -2.48 15.64 -6.90
N GLU A 284 -2.31 15.43 -5.60
CA GLU A 284 -2.57 16.42 -4.55
C GLU A 284 -1.33 16.59 -3.68
N LEU A 285 -0.98 17.83 -3.32
CA LEU A 285 -0.02 18.07 -2.23
C LEU A 285 -0.79 18.15 -0.91
N ARG A 286 -0.42 17.30 0.05
CA ARG A 286 -1.09 17.21 1.36
C ARG A 286 -0.10 17.35 2.49
N THR A 287 -0.62 17.75 3.64
CA THR A 287 0.12 17.79 4.90
C THR A 287 -0.16 16.50 5.69
N GLY A 288 0.87 15.91 6.29
CA GLY A 288 0.84 14.66 7.04
C GLY A 288 1.97 13.70 6.67
N CYS A 289 1.91 12.51 7.25
CA CYS A 289 2.87 11.44 7.09
C CYS A 289 2.68 10.72 5.74
N SER A 290 3.76 10.52 4.98
CA SER A 290 3.76 9.61 3.84
C SER A 290 3.85 8.16 4.31
N SER A 291 3.34 7.22 3.51
CA SER A 291 3.57 5.80 3.71
C SER A 291 5.07 5.50 3.55
N GLY A 292 5.67 4.88 4.56
CA GLY A 292 7.03 4.35 4.50
C GLY A 292 7.07 2.90 4.00
N ALA A 293 5.94 2.39 3.50
CA ALA A 293 5.76 1.00 3.12
C ALA A 293 6.63 0.61 1.95
N ASN A 294 7.79 -0.01 2.18
CA ASN A 294 8.50 -0.71 1.11
C ASN A 294 7.81 -2.05 0.81
N THR A 295 6.63 -2.01 0.18
CA THR A 295 5.94 -3.25 -0.18
C THR A 295 6.70 -3.98 -1.28
N LEU A 296 6.59 -5.30 -1.31
CA LEU A 296 7.09 -6.10 -2.42
C LEU A 296 5.98 -6.24 -3.47
N GLY A 297 6.34 -6.21 -4.74
CA GLY A 297 5.36 -6.38 -5.81
C GLY A 297 5.91 -6.22 -7.22
N ASP A 298 5.05 -6.40 -8.20
CA ASP A 298 5.38 -6.37 -9.63
C ASP A 298 5.32 -4.96 -10.24
N VAL A 299 4.64 -4.03 -9.59
CA VAL A 299 4.64 -2.61 -9.96
C VAL A 299 5.73 -1.89 -9.19
N LYS A 300 6.52 -1.07 -9.86
CA LYS A 300 7.56 -0.22 -9.28
C LYS A 300 7.13 1.24 -9.41
N TYR A 301 7.42 2.06 -8.41
CA TYR A 301 7.44 3.50 -8.58
C TYR A 301 8.77 4.09 -8.09
N ASP A 302 9.28 5.05 -8.85
CA ASP A 302 10.53 5.76 -8.62
C ASP A 302 10.24 7.26 -8.53
N VAL A 303 10.84 7.95 -7.58
CA VAL A 303 10.83 9.41 -7.45
C VAL A 303 12.21 9.94 -7.80
N TYR A 304 12.24 10.97 -8.63
CA TYR A 304 13.47 11.61 -9.06
C TYR A 304 13.51 13.07 -8.64
N ASP A 305 14.70 13.55 -8.28
CA ASP A 305 14.92 14.97 -7.99
C ASP A 305 15.05 15.81 -9.27
N ILE A 306 15.22 17.12 -9.11
CA ILE A 306 15.49 18.08 -10.21
C ILE A 306 16.77 17.77 -11.02
N ASN A 307 17.67 16.92 -10.49
CA ASN A 307 18.88 16.48 -11.18
C ASN A 307 18.73 15.07 -11.79
N SER A 308 17.50 14.54 -11.84
CA SER A 308 17.18 13.18 -12.30
C SER A 308 17.87 12.08 -11.49
N GLN A 309 18.23 12.34 -10.24
CA GLN A 309 18.70 11.31 -9.31
C GLN A 309 17.50 10.66 -8.64
N ASN A 310 17.49 9.32 -8.64
CA ASN A 310 16.47 8.55 -7.93
C ASN A 310 16.64 8.74 -6.42
N THR A 311 15.65 9.35 -5.77
CA THR A 311 15.65 9.62 -4.32
C THR A 311 14.84 8.60 -3.55
N LEU A 312 13.89 7.94 -4.22
CA LEU A 312 13.03 6.91 -3.64
C LEU A 312 12.66 5.88 -4.71
N SER A 313 12.79 4.61 -4.37
CA SER A 313 12.35 3.49 -5.21
C SER A 313 11.55 2.52 -4.36
N ASN A 314 10.34 2.19 -4.79
CA ASN A 314 9.44 1.32 -4.04
C ASN A 314 8.57 0.49 -5.00
N ARG A 315 7.89 -0.54 -4.49
CA ARG A 315 7.11 -1.50 -5.26
C ARG A 315 5.78 -1.77 -4.58
N PHE A 316 4.78 -2.22 -5.34
CA PHE A 316 3.52 -2.71 -4.82
C PHE A 316 2.90 -3.74 -5.77
N SER A 317 1.86 -4.43 -5.30
CA SER A 317 1.16 -5.49 -6.02
C SER A 317 -0.34 -5.18 -6.13
N PHE A 318 -0.96 -5.60 -7.22
CA PHE A 318 -2.42 -5.52 -7.42
C PHE A 318 -3.18 -6.76 -6.90
N ASN A 319 -2.49 -7.69 -6.26
CA ASN A 319 -3.08 -8.91 -5.73
C ASN A 319 -3.79 -8.65 -4.39
N ILE A 320 -5.07 -9.01 -4.31
CA ILE A 320 -5.84 -9.12 -3.07
C ILE A 320 -5.79 -10.57 -2.61
N PHE A 321 -5.28 -10.81 -1.40
CA PHE A 321 -5.37 -12.10 -0.69
C PHE A 321 -6.68 -12.15 0.09
N THR A 322 -7.39 -13.28 0.07
CA THR A 322 -8.72 -13.38 0.71
C THR A 322 -8.87 -14.69 1.47
N ASP A 323 -8.42 -14.69 2.72
CA ASP A 323 -8.20 -15.91 3.49
C ASP A 323 -9.33 -16.21 4.46
N GLY A 324 -9.75 -17.47 4.44
CA GLY A 324 -10.84 -17.95 5.28
C GLY A 324 -10.71 -19.42 5.59
N GLN A 325 -10.74 -19.76 6.87
CA GLN A 325 -11.11 -21.10 7.28
C GLN A 325 -12.55 -21.36 6.84
N THR A 326 -12.79 -22.44 6.11
CA THR A 326 -14.15 -22.92 5.94
C THR A 326 -14.56 -23.61 7.24
N ASP A 327 -15.68 -23.20 7.84
CA ASP A 327 -16.31 -23.76 9.06
C ASP A 327 -16.71 -25.26 8.97
N VAL A 328 -16.21 -25.99 7.98
CA VAL A 328 -16.37 -27.44 7.94
C VAL A 328 -15.49 -28.02 9.05
N GLN A 329 -16.10 -28.26 10.22
CA GLN A 329 -15.50 -28.92 11.37
C GLN A 329 -14.67 -30.13 10.90
N GLY A 330 -13.34 -30.01 11.00
CA GLY A 330 -12.39 -31.07 10.63
C GLY A 330 -11.68 -30.93 9.28
N SER A 331 -11.99 -29.92 8.46
CA SER A 331 -11.19 -29.63 7.25
C SER A 331 -9.99 -28.75 7.61
N GLU A 332 -8.78 -29.26 7.42
CA GLU A 332 -7.51 -28.52 7.59
C GLU A 332 -7.23 -27.53 6.46
N THR A 333 -8.12 -27.42 5.48
CA THR A 333 -7.88 -26.64 4.26
C THR A 333 -8.47 -25.24 4.39
N ILE A 334 -7.60 -24.23 4.48
CA ILE A 334 -7.97 -22.86 4.10
C ILE A 334 -8.29 -22.89 2.60
N LYS A 335 -9.30 -22.13 2.18
CA LYS A 335 -9.59 -21.91 0.76
C LYS A 335 -9.59 -20.41 0.52
N GLY A 336 -8.48 -19.80 0.13
CA GLY A 336 -8.49 -18.44 -0.39
C GLY A 336 -8.53 -18.39 -1.91
N LYS A 337 -8.71 -17.18 -2.40
CA LYS A 337 -8.56 -16.83 -3.82
C LYS A 337 -7.76 -15.55 -3.87
N ILE A 338 -6.83 -15.48 -4.82
CA ILE A 338 -6.19 -14.21 -5.15
C ILE A 338 -7.03 -13.55 -6.24
N TYR A 339 -7.41 -12.30 -6.00
CA TYR A 339 -8.08 -11.48 -6.98
C TYR A 339 -7.14 -10.37 -7.45
N GLN A 340 -7.26 -9.99 -8.71
CA GLN A 340 -6.59 -8.79 -9.21
C GLN A 340 -7.56 -7.64 -9.10
N ASN A 341 -7.14 -6.58 -8.42
CA ASN A 341 -7.87 -5.34 -8.39
C ASN A 341 -7.18 -4.31 -9.28
N GLU A 342 -7.79 -4.01 -10.43
CA GLU A 342 -7.33 -2.97 -11.35
C GLU A 342 -8.01 -1.61 -11.10
N ASP A 343 -8.74 -1.47 -9.99
CA ASP A 343 -9.32 -0.22 -9.53
C ASP A 343 -8.22 0.81 -9.17
N SER A 344 -8.63 1.89 -8.49
CA SER A 344 -7.73 2.94 -8.09
C SER A 344 -6.58 2.44 -7.18
N PHE A 345 -5.40 3.01 -7.39
CA PHE A 345 -4.26 2.93 -6.50
C PHE A 345 -3.89 4.29 -5.94
N PHE A 346 -3.35 4.29 -4.73
CA PHE A 346 -2.89 5.49 -4.04
C PHE A 346 -1.41 5.32 -3.72
N ILE A 347 -0.61 6.32 -4.10
CA ILE A 347 0.80 6.44 -3.72
C ILE A 347 0.93 7.67 -2.84
N THR A 348 1.60 7.53 -1.71
CA THR A 348 2.02 8.66 -0.89
C THR A 348 3.54 8.68 -0.83
N THR A 349 4.13 9.83 -1.12
CA THR A 349 5.59 10.00 -1.09
C THR A 349 5.94 11.36 -0.47
N PRO A 350 7.04 11.47 0.29
CA PRO A 350 7.50 12.76 0.81
C PRO A 350 7.60 13.83 -0.30
N ALA A 351 7.31 15.08 0.07
CA ALA A 351 7.49 16.25 -0.79
C ALA A 351 8.49 17.20 -0.13
N THR A 352 9.78 16.94 -0.36
CA THR A 352 10.89 17.76 0.15
C THR A 352 11.06 19.07 -0.62
N GLY A 353 10.44 19.18 -1.80
CA GLY A 353 10.54 20.33 -2.70
C GLY A 353 11.69 20.23 -3.69
N GLN A 354 12.37 19.09 -3.74
CA GLN A 354 13.42 18.78 -4.71
C GLN A 354 12.96 17.78 -5.77
N GLU A 355 11.79 17.17 -5.59
CA GLU A 355 11.22 16.17 -6.50
C GLU A 355 10.71 16.82 -7.79
N SER A 356 11.11 16.28 -8.94
CA SER A 356 10.69 16.77 -10.25
C SER A 356 9.68 15.82 -10.91
N GLU A 357 9.85 14.52 -10.74
CA GLU A 357 9.02 13.50 -11.38
C GLU A 357 8.86 12.25 -10.52
N LEU A 358 7.73 11.57 -10.72
CA LEU A 358 7.49 10.22 -10.24
C LEU A 358 7.13 9.33 -11.42
N THR A 359 7.84 8.21 -11.59
CA THR A 359 7.56 7.22 -12.62
C THR A 359 6.94 5.98 -12.00
N ILE A 360 5.85 5.47 -12.57
CA ILE A 360 5.19 4.21 -12.19
C ILE A 360 5.33 3.26 -13.36
N SER A 361 5.81 2.05 -13.12
CA SER A 361 6.08 1.07 -14.18
C SER A 361 5.83 -0.36 -13.75
N ASP A 362 5.50 -1.22 -14.70
CA ASP A 362 5.58 -2.67 -14.59
C ASP A 362 6.30 -3.26 -15.82
N ASN A 363 6.18 -4.57 -16.05
CA ASN A 363 6.82 -5.22 -17.20
C ASN A 363 6.22 -4.82 -18.57
N ASN A 364 5.06 -4.19 -18.61
CA ASN A 364 4.26 -3.94 -19.81
C ASN A 364 4.02 -2.46 -20.10
N ASP A 365 3.97 -1.61 -19.07
CA ASP A 365 3.62 -0.20 -19.20
C ASP A 365 4.40 0.69 -18.21
N SER A 366 4.48 1.98 -18.53
CA SER A 366 5.08 2.99 -17.66
C SER A 366 4.40 4.33 -17.87
N THR A 367 4.13 5.06 -16.78
CA THR A 367 3.64 6.44 -16.80
C THR A 367 4.49 7.32 -15.89
N THR A 368 4.61 8.60 -16.24
CA THR A 368 5.34 9.59 -15.44
C THR A 368 4.41 10.71 -15.01
N VAL A 369 4.58 11.17 -13.78
CA VAL A 369 3.88 12.29 -13.15
C VAL A 369 4.89 13.39 -12.94
N ASN A 370 4.64 14.56 -13.52
CA ASN A 370 5.44 15.75 -13.20
C ASN A 370 5.00 16.26 -11.81
N LEU A 371 5.97 16.39 -10.90
CA LEU A 371 5.77 16.85 -9.52
C LEU A 371 6.13 18.33 -9.32
N GLU A 372 6.76 18.96 -10.32
CA GLU A 372 7.13 20.37 -10.29
C GLU A 372 5.87 21.25 -10.26
N ASN A 373 5.92 22.34 -9.50
CA ASN A 373 4.84 23.34 -9.36
C ASN A 373 3.57 22.83 -8.66
N LEU A 374 3.52 21.59 -8.16
CA LEU A 374 2.42 21.13 -7.31
C LEU A 374 2.52 21.79 -5.93
N GLY A 375 1.76 22.87 -5.73
CA GLY A 375 1.67 23.57 -4.45
C GLY A 375 2.55 24.81 -4.33
N ASP A 376 3.29 25.19 -5.38
CA ASP A 376 3.84 26.54 -5.47
C ASP A 376 2.69 27.51 -5.68
N ASN A 377 2.25 28.10 -4.57
CA ASN A 377 1.61 29.40 -4.56
C ASN A 377 2.62 30.40 -5.12
N ASN A 378 2.91 30.38 -6.42
CA ASN A 378 3.42 31.58 -7.07
C ASN A 378 2.30 32.60 -6.89
N PRO A 379 2.44 33.59 -5.98
CA PRO A 379 1.44 34.63 -5.90
C PRO A 379 1.39 35.23 -7.30
N CYS A 380 0.22 35.22 -7.92
CA CYS A 380 0.04 35.84 -9.22
C CYS A 380 0.65 37.25 -9.14
N HIS A 381 1.80 37.46 -9.76
CA HIS A 381 2.28 38.80 -10.05
C HIS A 381 1.31 39.35 -11.09
N LEU A 382 0.27 40.03 -10.59
CA LEU A 382 -0.70 40.79 -11.37
C LEU A 382 -0.02 41.94 -12.10
#